data_AF-A0A951K8S3-F1
#
_entry.id   AF-A0A951K8S3-F1
#
_cell.length_a   1.000
_cell.length_b   1.000
_cell.length_c   1.000
_cell.angle_alpha   90.00
_cell.angle_beta   90.00
_cell.angle_gamma   90.00
#
_symmetry.space_group_name_H-M   'P 1'
#
loop_
_entity.id
_entity.type
_entity.pdbx_description
1 polymer ?
#
loop_
_entity_poly.entity_id
_entity_poly.type
_entity_poly.pdbx_seq_one_letter_code
_entity_poly.pdbx_strand_id
1 'polypeptide(L)'
;MSDPDPMTDGPTEEEMRAYLESLRSAQPVEIIVQSFGILATASEVKLGREDARVLIDGMAALLDATEDRMPSEITERMRQTVSQLQLAQVQAERDEAAAGADTDTMREQPPPSQPQQQEQQSDAASRLWIPGRD
;
A
#
# COMPACT_ATOMS: atom_id res chain seq x y z
N MET A 1 48.48 -26.30 46.66
CA MET A 1 47.25 -25.49 46.59
C MET A 1 47.07 -25.15 45.13
N SER A 2 46.26 -25.94 44.42
CA SER A 2 45.96 -25.69 43.02
C SER A 2 44.66 -24.88 42.99
N ASP A 3 44.73 -23.68 42.42
CA ASP A 3 43.55 -22.87 42.12
C ASP A 3 42.68 -23.58 41.08
N PRO A 4 41.34 -23.62 41.25
CA PRO A 4 40.44 -24.12 40.22
C PRO A 4 40.31 -23.10 39.06
N ASP A 5 40.51 -23.60 37.84
CA ASP A 5 40.35 -22.85 36.59
C ASP A 5 38.88 -22.41 36.38
N PRO A 6 38.57 -21.11 36.21
CA PRO A 6 37.19 -20.61 36.10
C PRO A 6 36.54 -20.76 34.71
N MET A 7 37.03 -21.65 33.84
CA MET A 7 36.70 -21.61 32.39
C MET A 7 36.17 -22.93 31.79
N THR A 8 35.42 -23.75 32.53
CA THR A 8 34.88 -25.02 32.00
C THR A 8 33.36 -25.20 31.98
N ASP A 9 32.57 -24.17 32.29
CA ASP A 9 31.12 -24.25 32.07
C ASP A 9 30.73 -23.42 30.84
N GLY A 10 30.62 -24.11 29.70
CA GLY A 10 29.92 -23.57 28.55
C GLY A 10 28.43 -23.34 28.87
N PRO A 11 27.70 -22.58 28.04
CA PRO A 11 26.28 -22.35 28.25
C PRO A 11 25.54 -23.67 28.42
N THR A 12 24.69 -23.72 29.44
CA THR A 12 23.85 -24.89 29.75
C THR A 12 22.96 -25.25 28.55
N GLU A 13 22.51 -26.49 28.47
CA GLU A 13 21.61 -26.93 27.39
C GLU A 13 20.32 -26.07 27.32
N GLU A 14 19.84 -25.62 28.48
CA GLU A 14 18.67 -24.75 28.61
C GLU A 14 18.94 -23.34 28.06
N GLU A 15 20.09 -22.74 28.39
CA GLU A 15 20.52 -21.46 27.82
C GLU A 15 20.73 -21.53 26.31
N MET A 16 21.32 -22.63 25.83
CA MET A 16 21.52 -22.87 24.40
C MET A 16 20.17 -23.00 23.67
N ARG A 17 19.19 -23.67 24.27
CA ARG A 17 17.83 -23.80 23.72
C ARG A 17 17.10 -22.45 23.68
N ALA A 18 17.18 -21.67 24.77
CA ALA A 18 16.59 -20.34 24.82
C ALA A 18 17.22 -19.40 23.78
N TYR A 19 18.54 -19.46 23.60
CA TYR A 19 19.25 -18.70 22.58
C TYR A 19 18.83 -19.07 21.16
N LEU A 20 18.75 -20.37 20.84
CA LEU A 20 18.29 -20.82 19.52
C LEU A 20 16.84 -20.41 19.22
N GLU A 21 15.97 -20.40 20.23
CA GLU A 21 14.60 -19.91 20.08
C GLU A 21 14.55 -18.39 19.86
N SER A 22 15.43 -17.63 20.52
CA SER A 22 15.58 -16.18 20.26
C SER A 22 16.05 -15.89 18.84
N LEU A 23 16.98 -16.68 18.31
CA LEU A 23 17.44 -16.55 16.92
C LEU A 23 16.34 -16.90 15.92
N ARG A 24 15.55 -17.95 16.23
CA ARG A 24 14.43 -18.37 15.38
C ARG A 24 13.32 -17.32 15.34
N SER A 25 13.06 -16.63 16.44
CA SER A 25 12.02 -15.59 16.51
C SER A 25 12.46 -14.25 15.90
N ALA A 26 13.76 -13.94 15.89
CA ALA A 26 14.29 -12.74 15.24
C ALA A 26 14.06 -12.71 13.71
N GLN A 27 14.23 -13.84 13.01
CA GLN A 27 14.06 -13.92 11.55
C GLN A 27 12.64 -13.55 11.07
N PRO A 28 11.56 -14.12 11.64
CA PRO A 28 10.20 -13.71 11.32
C PRO A 28 9.93 -12.23 11.57
N VAL A 29 10.45 -11.67 12.66
CA VAL A 29 10.29 -10.23 12.97
C VAL A 29 10.92 -9.38 11.86
N GLU A 30 12.11 -9.71 11.39
CA GLU A 30 12.76 -9.00 10.28
C GLU A 30 11.93 -9.04 8.99
N ILE A 31 11.39 -10.21 8.64
CA ILE A 31 10.54 -10.37 7.45
C ILE A 31 9.27 -9.52 7.57
N ILE A 32 8.64 -9.50 8.75
CA ILE A 32 7.44 -8.68 9.01
C ILE A 32 7.78 -7.20 8.88
N VAL A 33 8.88 -6.74 9.48
CA VAL A 33 9.35 -5.35 9.39
C VAL A 33 9.63 -4.95 7.94
N GLN A 34 10.29 -5.81 7.17
CA GLN A 34 10.57 -5.55 5.76
C GLN A 34 9.29 -5.50 4.91
N SER A 35 8.38 -6.45 5.13
CA SER A 35 7.09 -6.50 4.44
C SER A 35 6.27 -5.24 4.73
N PHE A 36 6.24 -4.83 5.99
CA PHE A 36 5.59 -3.60 6.43
C PHE A 36 6.19 -2.36 5.74
N GLY A 37 7.51 -2.27 5.65
CA GLY A 37 8.19 -1.15 4.96
C GLY A 37 7.86 -1.07 3.46
N ILE A 38 7.76 -2.22 2.77
CA ILE A 38 7.37 -2.27 1.36
C ILE A 38 5.92 -1.80 1.19
N LEU A 39 5.01 -2.27 2.04
CA LEU A 39 3.60 -1.87 2.00
C LEU A 39 3.42 -0.39 2.32
N ALA A 40 4.15 0.15 3.30
CA ALA A 40 4.12 1.56 3.65
C ALA A 40 4.56 2.43 2.46
N THR A 41 5.70 2.10 1.85
CA THR A 41 6.21 2.80 0.66
C THR A 41 5.21 2.73 -0.51
N ALA A 42 4.62 1.55 -0.75
CA ALA A 42 3.63 1.39 -1.80
C ALA A 42 2.34 2.19 -1.52
N SER A 43 1.94 2.31 -0.25
CA SER A 43 0.78 3.11 0.18
C SER A 43 1.03 4.60 -0.07
N GLU A 44 2.20 5.11 0.32
CA GLU A 44 2.59 6.52 0.10
C GLU A 44 2.51 6.92 -1.38
N VAL A 45 3.04 6.08 -2.27
CA VAL A 45 3.03 6.32 -3.72
C VAL A 45 1.61 6.32 -4.31
N LYS A 46 0.65 5.68 -3.64
CA LYS A 46 -0.72 5.52 -4.10
C LYS A 46 -1.75 6.36 -3.34
N LEU A 47 -1.32 7.26 -2.45
CA LEU A 47 -2.23 8.09 -1.66
C LEU A 47 -3.27 8.80 -2.53
N GLY A 48 -4.50 8.88 -2.04
CA GLY A 48 -5.67 9.41 -2.76
C GLY A 48 -6.41 8.35 -3.58
N ARG A 49 -5.76 7.22 -3.90
CA ARG A 49 -6.33 6.16 -4.73
C ARG A 49 -6.89 5.02 -3.88
N GLU A 50 -7.85 4.28 -4.42
CA GLU A 50 -8.46 3.11 -3.77
C GLU A 50 -7.42 2.05 -3.35
N ASP A 51 -6.42 1.82 -4.20
CA ASP A 51 -5.33 0.88 -3.93
C ASP A 51 -4.58 1.19 -2.62
N ALA A 52 -4.41 2.47 -2.24
CA ALA A 52 -3.72 2.82 -1.00
C ALA A 52 -4.52 2.39 0.23
N ARG A 53 -5.85 2.49 0.21
CA ARG A 53 -6.69 1.98 1.31
C ARG A 53 -6.44 0.50 1.55
N VAL A 54 -6.44 -0.31 0.48
CA VAL A 54 -6.22 -1.76 0.57
C VAL A 54 -4.83 -2.08 1.15
N LEU A 55 -3.80 -1.34 0.75
CA LEU A 55 -2.44 -1.53 1.28
C LEU A 55 -2.35 -1.16 2.77
N ILE A 56 -2.96 -0.03 3.16
CA ILE A 56 -3.00 0.44 4.54
C ILE A 56 -3.79 -0.53 5.43
N ASP A 57 -4.92 -1.05 4.96
CA ASP A 57 -5.72 -2.06 5.67
C ASP A 57 -4.95 -3.38 5.79
N GLY A 58 -4.21 -3.77 4.74
CA GLY A 58 -3.34 -4.94 4.77
C GLY A 58 -2.22 -4.82 5.80
N MET A 59 -1.62 -3.63 5.94
CA MET A 59 -0.65 -3.34 6.99
C MET A 59 -1.26 -3.43 8.39
N ALA A 60 -2.47 -2.91 8.59
CA ALA A 60 -3.18 -3.02 9.87
C ALA A 60 -3.46 -4.48 10.22
N ALA A 61 -3.96 -5.27 9.26
CA ALA A 61 -4.22 -6.69 9.44
C ALA A 61 -2.94 -7.50 9.73
N LEU A 62 -1.81 -7.16 9.06
CA LEU A 62 -0.51 -7.78 9.33
C LEU A 62 -0.03 -7.47 10.75
N LEU A 63 -0.19 -6.21 11.18
CA LEU A 63 0.18 -5.78 12.54
C LEU A 63 -0.65 -6.52 13.59
N ASP A 64 -1.97 -6.55 13.46
CA ASP A 64 -2.87 -7.24 14.38
C ASP A 64 -2.60 -8.75 14.44
N ALA A 65 -2.21 -9.37 13.32
CA ALA A 65 -1.88 -10.80 13.28
C ALA A 65 -0.52 -11.14 13.91
N THR A 66 0.36 -10.15 14.12
CA THR A 66 1.75 -10.38 14.52
C THR A 66 2.15 -9.69 15.82
N GLU A 67 1.32 -8.80 16.37
CA GLU A 67 1.67 -7.96 17.52
C GLU A 67 2.15 -8.74 18.75
N ASP A 68 1.52 -9.89 19.07
CA ASP A 68 1.88 -10.73 20.22
C ASP A 68 3.29 -11.35 20.12
N ARG A 69 3.88 -11.37 18.92
CA ARG A 69 5.18 -11.99 18.65
C ARG A 69 6.28 -10.98 18.35
N MET A 70 5.96 -9.70 18.40
CA MET A 70 6.89 -8.62 18.11
C MET A 70 7.21 -7.80 19.37
N PRO A 71 8.42 -7.19 19.44
CA PRO A 71 8.72 -6.20 20.46
C PRO A 71 7.71 -5.05 20.43
N SER A 72 7.21 -4.64 21.60
CA SER A 72 6.16 -3.62 21.73
C SER A 72 6.56 -2.29 21.07
N GLU A 73 7.83 -1.90 21.15
CA GLU A 73 8.32 -0.66 20.54
C GLU A 73 8.28 -0.70 19.00
N ILE A 74 8.39 -1.89 18.39
CA ILE A 74 8.24 -2.06 16.94
C ILE A 74 6.75 -1.96 16.58
N THR A 75 5.91 -2.69 17.32
CA THR A 75 4.44 -2.68 17.13
C THR A 75 3.86 -1.27 17.25
N GLU A 76 4.28 -0.49 18.25
CA GLU A 76 3.86 0.90 18.46
C GLU A 76 4.25 1.81 17.29
N ARG A 77 5.49 1.71 16.82
CA ARG A 77 5.97 2.47 15.66
C ARG A 77 5.19 2.12 14.39
N MET A 78 4.95 0.83 14.15
CA MET A 78 4.12 0.39 13.03
C MET A 78 2.70 0.92 13.13
N ARG A 79 2.06 0.86 14.31
CA ARG A 79 0.72 1.40 14.55
C ARG A 79 0.65 2.89 14.26
N GLN A 80 1.67 3.63 14.67
CA GLN A 80 1.79 5.06 14.38
C GLN A 80 1.87 5.31 12.86
N THR A 81 2.68 4.53 12.13
CA THR A 81 2.78 4.62 10.67
C THR A 81 1.44 4.33 9.98
N VAL A 82 0.71 3.27 10.36
CA VAL A 82 -0.64 2.98 9.82
C VAL A 82 -1.55 4.19 10.04
N SER A 83 -1.59 4.72 11.26
CA SER A 83 -2.47 5.84 11.62
C SER A 83 -2.15 7.10 10.81
N GLN A 84 -0.87 7.40 10.59
CA GLN A 84 -0.43 8.52 9.76
C GLN A 84 -0.85 8.35 8.30
N LEU A 85 -0.70 7.15 7.74
CA LEU A 85 -1.09 6.87 6.36
C LEU A 85 -2.61 6.90 6.16
N GLN A 86 -3.39 6.43 7.13
CA GLN A 86 -4.85 6.57 7.11
C GLN A 86 -5.28 8.04 7.05
N LEU A 87 -4.68 8.89 7.89
CA LEU A 87 -4.96 10.34 7.87
C LEU A 87 -4.54 10.98 6.54
N ALA A 88 -3.35 10.63 6.04
CA ALA A 88 -2.86 11.12 4.76
C ALA A 88 -3.77 10.71 3.59
N GLN A 89 -4.28 9.47 3.60
CA GLN A 89 -5.20 8.97 2.59
C GLN A 89 -6.51 9.76 2.58
N VAL A 90 -7.12 9.97 3.75
CA VAL A 90 -8.36 10.76 3.86
C VAL A 90 -8.14 12.20 3.40
N GLN A 91 -6.98 12.79 3.70
CA GLN A 91 -6.66 14.13 3.24
C GLN A 91 -6.50 14.18 1.72
N ALA A 92 -5.74 13.25 1.13
CA ALA A 92 -5.52 13.19 -0.32
C ALA A 92 -6.84 13.01 -1.10
N GLU A 93 -7.75 12.17 -0.61
CA GLU A 93 -9.06 11.97 -1.22
C GLU A 93 -9.94 13.23 -1.17
N ARG A 94 -9.86 14.01 -0.09
CA ARG A 94 -10.56 15.30 0.01
C ARG A 94 -10.00 16.31 -0.97
N ASP A 95 -8.69 16.35 -1.13
CA ASP A 95 -8.02 17.26 -2.05
C ASP A 95 -8.37 16.92 -3.51
N GLU A 96 -8.40 15.63 -3.87
CA GLU A 96 -8.87 15.18 -5.19
C GLU A 96 -10.35 15.50 -5.43
N ALA A 97 -11.22 15.29 -4.44
CA ALA A 97 -12.63 15.64 -4.55
C ALA A 97 -12.86 17.14 -4.72
N ALA A 98 -12.08 17.98 -4.02
CA ALA A 98 -12.12 19.43 -4.17
C ALA A 98 -11.63 19.88 -5.56
N ALA A 99 -10.55 19.28 -6.07
CA ALA A 99 -10.05 19.56 -7.42
C ALA A 99 -11.05 19.12 -8.52
N GLY A 100 -11.76 18.02 -8.31
CA GLY A 100 -12.81 17.55 -9.23
C GLY A 100 -14.02 18.50 -9.29
N ALA A 101 -14.41 19.09 -8.15
CA ALA A 101 -15.56 19.98 -8.06
C ALA A 101 -15.40 21.28 -8.87
N ASP A 102 -14.18 21.83 -8.96
CA ASP A 102 -13.91 23.02 -9.79
C ASP A 102 -14.08 22.75 -11.29
N THR A 103 -13.96 21.48 -11.71
CA THR A 103 -14.07 21.08 -13.12
C THR A 103 -15.51 20.89 -13.58
N ASP A 104 -16.45 20.61 -12.67
CA ASP A 104 -17.85 20.29 -13.01
C ASP A 104 -18.69 21.56 -13.23
N THR A 105 -18.31 22.69 -12.63
CA THR A 105 -18.95 24.00 -12.87
C THR A 105 -18.74 24.59 -14.28
N MET A 106 -17.89 23.99 -15.13
CA MET A 106 -17.68 24.45 -16.52
C MET A 106 -18.45 23.64 -17.58
N ARG A 107 -19.23 22.61 -17.22
CA ARG A 107 -19.90 21.75 -18.21
C ARG A 107 -21.40 21.99 -18.45
N GLU A 108 -22.01 22.95 -17.75
CA GLU A 108 -23.40 23.35 -18.00
C GLU A 108 -23.50 24.77 -18.59
N GLN A 109 -23.09 24.92 -19.85
CA GLN A 109 -23.79 25.82 -20.76
C GLN A 109 -24.41 24.99 -21.88
N PRO A 110 -25.75 24.85 -21.95
CA PRO A 110 -26.37 24.29 -23.14
C PRO A 110 -26.05 25.23 -24.32
N PRO A 111 -25.62 24.71 -25.49
CA PRO A 111 -25.43 25.55 -26.66
C PRO A 111 -26.77 26.19 -27.07
N PRO A 112 -26.79 27.44 -27.53
CA PRO A 112 -28.01 28.07 -28.03
C PRO A 112 -28.55 27.27 -29.21
N SER A 113 -29.84 26.92 -29.14
CA SER A 113 -30.56 26.19 -30.17
C SER A 113 -30.47 26.92 -31.52
N GLN A 114 -29.76 26.34 -32.48
CA GLN A 114 -29.90 26.71 -33.90
C GLN A 114 -30.98 25.83 -34.54
N PRO A 115 -31.84 26.37 -35.43
CA PRO A 115 -32.92 25.61 -36.04
C PRO A 115 -32.36 24.47 -36.91
N GLN A 116 -32.89 23.25 -36.69
CA GLN A 116 -32.69 22.11 -37.57
C GLN A 116 -33.25 22.41 -38.97
N GLN A 117 -32.37 22.46 -39.97
CA GLN A 117 -32.72 22.15 -41.35
C GLN A 117 -32.33 20.71 -41.65
N GLN A 118 -33.36 19.87 -41.73
CA GLN A 118 -33.36 18.63 -42.49
C GLN A 118 -33.06 18.93 -43.96
N GLU A 119 -32.11 18.23 -44.59
CA GLU A 119 -32.40 17.13 -45.52
C GLU A 119 -31.16 16.70 -46.32
N GLN A 120 -30.93 15.38 -46.28
CA GLN A 120 -30.58 14.50 -47.41
C GLN A 120 -29.29 14.68 -48.22
N GLN A 121 -28.64 13.53 -48.35
CA GLN A 121 -28.08 12.90 -49.56
C GLN A 121 -26.58 12.60 -49.56
N SER A 122 -26.35 11.28 -49.51
CA SER A 122 -25.51 10.53 -50.44
C SER A 122 -24.01 10.49 -50.17
N ASP A 123 -23.61 9.35 -49.61
CA ASP A 123 -22.70 8.41 -50.29
C ASP A 123 -21.44 9.05 -50.88
N ALA A 124 -20.48 9.34 -50.00
CA ALA A 124 -19.13 9.74 -50.38
C ALA A 124 -18.12 8.94 -49.58
N ALA A 125 -17.41 8.06 -50.29
CA ALA A 125 -16.13 7.44 -49.93
C ALA A 125 -16.22 6.40 -48.79
N SER A 126 -16.48 5.12 -49.07
CA SER A 126 -15.66 4.27 -49.94
C SER A 126 -14.16 4.59 -49.81
N ARG A 127 -13.48 3.91 -48.87
CA ARG A 127 -12.13 3.29 -48.94
C ARG A 127 -11.53 3.13 -47.54
N LEU A 128 -12.13 2.26 -46.71
CA LEU A 128 -11.36 1.59 -45.66
C LEU A 128 -10.70 0.37 -46.32
N TRP A 129 -9.44 0.52 -46.71
CA TRP A 129 -8.62 -0.56 -47.25
C TRP A 129 -8.34 -1.59 -46.14
N ILE A 130 -8.61 -2.88 -46.42
CA ILE A 130 -8.30 -3.99 -45.51
C ILE A 130 -7.21 -4.85 -46.20
N PRO A 131 -5.99 -4.91 -45.67
CA PRO A 131 -4.95 -5.78 -46.21
C PRO A 131 -5.19 -7.26 -45.89
N GLY A 132 -4.98 -8.16 -46.87
CA GLY A 132 -4.86 -9.61 -46.63
C GLY A 132 -5.87 -10.56 -47.32
N ARG A 133 -6.40 -10.23 -48.49
CA ARG A 133 -7.08 -11.21 -49.36
C ARG A 133 -6.33 -11.38 -50.69
N ASP A 134 -5.37 -12.30 -50.70
CA ASP A 134 -5.29 -13.47 -51.60
C ASP A 134 -4.30 -14.47 -50.99
#